data_AF-A0A679HLU3-F1
#
_entry.id   AF-A0A679HLU3-F1
#
_cell.length_a   1.000
_cell.length_b   1.000
_cell.length_c   1.000
_cell.angle_alpha   90.00
_cell.angle_beta   90.00
_cell.angle_gamma   90.00
#
_symmetry.space_group_name_H-M   'P 1'
#
loop_
_entity.id
_entity.type
_entity.pdbx_description
1 polymer ?
#
loop_
_entity_poly.entity_id
_entity_poly.type
_entity_poly.pdbx_seq_one_letter_code
_entity_poly.pdbx_strand_id
1 'polypeptide(L)' 'MTLDMINRASMIVFLVMGAGKAQIIGRLLQPKTEADRKLPAALVRPHQGHVIWLLDRPAAAALTTMSN' A
#
# COMPACT_ATOMS: atom_id res chain seq x y z
N MET A 1 -11.95 -4.35 12.92
CA MET A 1 -12.24 -4.99 11.63
C MET A 1 -11.13 -5.99 11.32
N THR A 2 -11.45 -7.15 10.76
CA THR A 2 -10.48 -8.23 10.51
C THR A 2 -9.97 -8.19 9.07
N LEU A 3 -8.73 -8.64 8.86
CA LEU A 3 -8.07 -8.65 7.56
C LEU A 3 -8.82 -9.51 6.52
N ASP A 4 -9.32 -10.67 6.95
CA ASP A 4 -10.08 -11.58 6.07
C ASP A 4 -11.35 -10.92 5.49
N MET A 5 -12.01 -10.08 6.27
CA MET A 5 -13.21 -9.38 5.80
C MET A 5 -12.86 -8.34 4.75
N ILE A 6 -11.74 -7.63 4.92
CA ILE A 6 -11.22 -6.67 3.94
C ILE A 6 -10.86 -7.40 2.64
N ASN A 7 -10.19 -8.55 2.72
CA ASN A 7 -9.74 -9.33 1.55
C ASN A 7 -10.87 -10.03 0.77
N ARG A 8 -12.13 -9.95 1.23
CA ARG A 8 -13.30 -10.41 0.47
C ARG A 8 -13.87 -9.34 -0.48
N ALA A 9 -13.43 -8.09 -0.39
CA ALA A 9 -13.89 -7.03 -1.27
C ALA A 9 -13.38 -7.23 -2.71
N SER A 10 -14.20 -6.91 -3.71
CA SER A 10 -13.82 -6.93 -5.13
C SER A 10 -12.90 -5.76 -5.53
N MET A 11 -12.91 -4.69 -4.74
CA MET A 11 -12.08 -3.50 -4.92
C MET A 11 -11.72 -2.89 -3.57
N ILE A 12 -10.44 -2.58 -3.38
CA ILE A 12 -9.93 -1.87 -2.21
C ILE A 12 -9.13 -0.68 -2.68
N VAL A 13 -9.45 0.51 -2.18
CA VAL A 13 -8.74 1.74 -2.52
C VAL A 13 -8.07 2.30 -1.26
N PHE A 14 -6.74 2.44 -1.32
CA PHE A 14 -5.98 3.21 -0.34
C PHE A 14 -5.79 4.63 -0.86
N LEU A 15 -6.41 5.61 -0.20
CA LEU A 15 -6.19 7.04 -0.47
C LEU A 15 -5.24 7.60 0.60
N VAL A 16 -4.09 8.12 0.20
CA VAL A 16 -3.05 8.59 1.12
C VAL A 16 -2.53 9.95 0.67
N MET A 17 -2.52 10.90 1.62
CA MET A 17 -2.09 12.28 1.37
C MET A 17 -1.08 12.76 2.42
N GLY A 18 -0.15 13.61 2.00
CA GLY A 18 0.81 14.30 2.84
C GLY A 18 2.16 13.60 3.03
N ALA A 19 3.21 14.41 3.16
CA ALA A 19 4.60 13.95 3.26
C ALA A 19 4.87 13.04 4.47
N GLY A 20 4.12 13.20 5.57
CA GLY A 20 4.25 12.36 6.76
C GLY A 20 3.94 10.88 6.53
N LYS A 21 3.39 10.50 5.36
CA LYS A 21 3.13 9.12 4.96
C LYS A 21 4.15 8.57 3.96
N ALA A 22 5.06 9.39 3.43
CA ALA A 22 5.97 8.99 2.36
C ALA A 22 6.81 7.75 2.71
N GLN A 23 7.42 7.75 3.90
CA GLN A 23 8.27 6.63 4.32
C GLN A 23 7.50 5.30 4.44
N ILE A 24 6.29 5.32 5.03
CA ILE A 24 5.51 4.09 5.18
C ILE A 24 4.99 3.60 3.82
N ILE A 25 4.67 4.50 2.89
CA ILE A 25 4.31 4.16 1.50
C ILE A 25 5.48 3.50 0.77
N GLY A 26 6.70 4.02 0.91
CA GLY A 26 7.90 3.39 0.35
C GLY A 26 8.09 1.97 0.87
N ARG A 27 7.91 1.75 2.18
CA ARG A 27 7.98 0.41 2.79
C ARG A 27 6.90 -0.54 2.28
N LEU A 28 5.69 -0.04 2.05
CA LEU A 28 4.54 -0.85 1.60
C LEU A 28 4.64 -1.24 0.12
N LEU A 29 4.98 -0.29 -0.76
CA LEU A 29 4.99 -0.49 -2.20
C LEU A 29 6.34 -0.98 -2.75
N GLN A 30 7.43 -0.77 -2.00
CA GLN A 30 8.79 -1.22 -2.35
C GLN A 30 9.43 -1.91 -1.14
N PRO A 31 8.87 -3.04 -0.66
CA PRO A 31 9.30 -3.67 0.58
C PRO A 31 10.74 -4.18 0.47
N LYS A 32 11.59 -3.80 1.44
CA LYS A 32 13.00 -4.22 1.50
C LYS A 32 13.27 -5.27 2.58
N THR A 33 12.37 -5.40 3.56
CA THR A 33 12.52 -6.32 4.69
C THR A 33 11.30 -7.20 4.88
N GLU A 34 11.45 -8.29 5.63
CA GLU A 34 10.32 -9.14 6.01
C GLU A 34 9.35 -8.44 6.96
N ALA A 35 9.84 -7.51 7.78
CA ALA A 35 8.98 -6.69 8.63
C ALA A 35 8.04 -5.79 7.80
N ASP A 36 8.50 -5.28 6.65
CA ASP A 36 7.67 -4.47 5.76
C ASP A 36 6.50 -5.27 5.17
N ARG A 37 6.75 -6.55 4.82
CA ARG A 37 5.72 -7.47 4.30
C ARG A 37 4.65 -7.85 5.34
N LYS A 38 4.95 -7.64 6.63
CA LYS A 38 4.05 -7.94 7.75
C LYS A 38 3.24 -6.72 8.22
N LEU A 39 3.45 -5.55 7.62
CA LEU A 39 2.62 -4.38 7.91
C LEU A 39 1.15 -4.67 7.55
N PRO A 40 0.16 -4.21 8.34
CA PRO A 40 -1.24 -4.55 8.09
C PRO A 40 -1.73 -4.26 6.66
N ALA A 41 -1.33 -3.13 6.08
CA ALA A 41 -1.70 -2.77 4.72
C ALA A 41 -0.99 -3.60 3.63
N ALA A 42 0.17 -4.19 3.93
CA ALA A 42 0.87 -5.13 3.02
C ALA A 42 0.19 -6.51 2.96
N LEU A 43 -0.60 -6.83 3.99
CA LEU A 43 -1.37 -8.08 4.08
C LEU A 43 -2.73 -7.97 3.38
N VAL A 44 -3.12 -6.78 2.91
CA VAL A 44 -4.35 -6.57 2.15
C VAL A 44 -4.16 -7.09 0.73
N ARG A 45 -4.78 -8.24 0.46
CA ARG A 45 -4.69 -9.01 -0.77
C ARG A 45 -6.08 -9.63 -1.04
N PRO A 46 -6.94 -8.94 -1.83
CA PRO A 46 -8.23 -9.46 -2.23
C PRO A 46 -8.12 -10.87 -2.80
N HIS A 47 -9.03 -11.77 -2.39
CA HIS A 47 -9.08 -13.12 -2.96
C HIS A 47 -9.43 -13.09 -4.45
N GLN A 48 -10.38 -12.21 -4.82
CA GLN A 48 -10.82 -11.96 -6.19
C GLN A 48 -11.14 -10.47 -6.31
N GLY A 49 -10.16 -9.67 -6.73
CA GLY A 49 -10.32 -8.23 -6.80
C GLY A 49 -9.01 -7.49 -7.02
N HIS A 50 -9.09 -6.16 -6.92
CA HIS A 50 -7.96 -5.27 -7.14
C HIS A 50 -7.70 -4.39 -5.92
N VAL A 51 -6.42 -4.03 -5.74
CA VAL A 51 -6.00 -2.98 -4.81
C VAL A 51 -5.52 -1.80 -5.64
N ILE A 52 -6.09 -0.62 -5.40
CA ILE A 52 -5.67 0.64 -6.01
C ILE A 52 -5.06 1.53 -4.93
N TRP A 53 -3.90 2.10 -5.25
CA TRP A 53 -3.23 3.10 -4.41
C TRP A 53 -3.34 4.47 -5.07
N LEU A 54 -4.03 5.40 -4.41
CA LEU A 54 -4.13 6.79 -4.82
C LEU A 54 -3.30 7.64 -3.85
N LEU A 55 -2.23 8.23 -4.37
CA LEU A 55 -1.26 8.99 -3.60
C LEU A 55 -1.19 10.42 -4.13
N ASP A 56 -1.12 11.40 -3.24
CA ASP A 56 -0.64 12.73 -3.63
C ASP A 56 0.90 12.72 -3.82
N ARG A 57 1.43 13.77 -4.46
CA ARG A 57 2.88 13.84 -4.73
C ARG A 57 3.72 13.77 -3.45
N PRO A 58 3.38 14.49 -2.35
CA PRO A 58 4.09 14.36 -1.08
C PRO A 58 4.12 12.93 -0.51
N ALA A 59 3.01 12.19 -0.54
CA ALA A 59 2.97 10.81 -0.05
C ALA A 59 3.73 9.83 -0.95
N ALA A 60 3.93 10.16 -2.23
CA ALA A 60 4.72 9.36 -3.16
C ALA A 60 6.23 9.67 -3.12
N ALA A 61 6.68 10.66 -2.33
CA ALA A 61 8.04 11.21 -2.40
C ALA A 61 9.18 10.20 -2.10
N ALA A 62 8.88 9.08 -1.44
CA ALA A 62 9.87 8.04 -1.14
C ALA A 62 9.88 6.87 -2.13
N LEU A 63 9.05 6.93 -3.17
CA LEU A 63 9.00 5.90 -4.22
C LEU A 63 10.06 6.17 -5.28
N THR A 64 10.75 5.11 -5.70
CA THR A 64 11.58 5.18 -6.91
C THR A 64 10.73 4.78 -8.12
N THR A 65 10.75 5.59 -9.17
CA THR A 65 10.17 5.18 -10.45
C THR A 65 11.07 4.13 -11.08
N MET A 66 10.52 2.97 -11.45
CA MET A 66 11.24 2.05 -12.33
C MET A 66 11.25 2.69 -13.72
N SER A 67 12.43 3.05 -14.21
CA SER A 67 12.64 3.35 -15.63
C SER A 67 12.53 2.03 -16.38
N ASN A 68 11.55 1.89 -17.25
CA ASN A 68 11.47 0.79 -18.23
C ASN A 68 12.25 1.19 -19.48
#